data_AF-U1LMK9-F1
#
_entry.id   AF-U1LMK9-F1
#
_cell.length_a   1.000
_cell.length_b   1.000
_cell.length_c   1.000
_cell.angle_alpha   90.00
_cell.angle_beta   90.00
_cell.angle_gamma   90.00
#
_symmetry.space_group_name_H-M   'P 1'
#
loop_
_entity.id
_entity.type
_entity.pdbx_description
1 polymer ?
#
loop_
_entity_poly.entity_id
_entity_poly.type
_entity_poly.pdbx_seq_one_letter_code
_entity_poly.pdbx_strand_id
1 'polypeptide(L)'
;MYFGFPNSYGTLGYATRLTIELEQAARYVALRSVRFSDLDELSAAIVAICAERAWEREAVDYLDGVVFSAGESYLVLGRQTHEPGPTSDYTGQRIFYQSIRHPEAGKAKRDRLTTHDYLWRWDTDWFWCSRAFGAQHPLVRRLWPRRWRRSSVYWKLVALDRRFGVADRLERRAGRPPLERVVQDVEVPVERLAQFVRWFLGATGIAPVWLCPIVLRQRAGPARPWPLYPLESGKTWVNVGFWSSVSQRPGDPSSTNRLIERTVAEFSGHKSLYSESFYAPEEFEKLYGGQRYRDLKARYDPEGRFLTLYQKTVRNR
;
A
#
# COMPACT_ATOMS: atom_id res chain seq x y z
N MET A 1 21.75 16.72 0.77
CA MET A 1 21.38 15.69 1.76
C MET A 1 19.88 15.62 1.99
N TYR A 2 19.25 16.68 2.52
CA TYR A 2 17.82 16.66 2.91
C TYR A 2 16.85 16.08 1.87
N PHE A 3 16.97 16.47 0.59
CA PHE A 3 16.12 15.95 -0.48
C PHE A 3 16.55 14.57 -1.02
N GLY A 4 17.83 14.23 -0.92
CA GLY A 4 18.39 12.98 -1.48
C GLY A 4 18.42 11.81 -0.49
N PHE A 5 18.17 12.07 0.79
CA PHE A 5 18.21 11.04 1.83
C PHE A 5 16.94 10.17 1.92
N PRO A 6 15.71 10.73 1.79
CA PRO A 6 14.49 9.92 1.71
C PRO A 6 14.53 8.94 0.54
N ASN A 7 13.97 7.74 0.73
CA ASN A 7 14.01 6.65 -0.26
C ASN A 7 15.43 6.20 -0.68
N SER A 8 16.46 6.52 0.11
CA SER A 8 17.82 5.97 -0.08
C SER A 8 18.01 4.58 0.52
N TYR A 9 17.03 4.08 1.28
CA TYR A 9 17.08 2.78 1.97
C TYR A 9 18.36 2.60 2.80
N GLY A 10 18.86 3.67 3.42
CA GLY A 10 20.06 3.64 4.26
C GLY A 10 21.38 3.44 3.50
N THR A 11 21.36 3.56 2.17
CA THR A 11 22.57 3.42 1.33
C THR A 11 23.46 4.67 1.32
N LEU A 12 22.96 5.76 1.92
CA LEU A 12 23.67 7.04 2.09
C LEU A 12 23.99 7.34 3.57
N GLY A 13 23.80 6.36 4.47
CA GLY A 13 23.98 6.50 5.91
C GLY A 13 22.68 6.37 6.71
N TYR A 14 22.74 6.77 7.99
CA TYR A 14 21.64 6.64 8.94
C TYR A 14 21.08 7.99 9.38
N ALA A 15 19.76 8.10 9.52
CA ALA A 15 19.15 9.22 10.22
C ALA A 15 19.19 8.95 11.73
N THR A 16 20.01 9.71 12.44
CA THR A 16 20.13 9.60 13.91
C THR A 16 19.17 10.53 14.66
N ARG A 17 18.66 11.57 13.99
CA ARG A 17 17.69 12.52 14.53
C ARG A 17 16.79 13.05 13.42
N LEU A 18 15.50 13.21 13.74
CA LEU A 18 14.51 13.82 12.87
C LEU A 18 13.72 14.85 13.68
N THR A 19 13.35 15.95 13.03
CA THR A 19 12.38 16.92 13.54
C THR A 19 11.12 16.79 12.70
N ILE A 20 9.98 16.53 13.34
CA ILE A 20 8.71 16.25 12.68
C ILE A 20 7.71 17.34 13.11
N GLU A 21 7.01 17.90 12.15
CA GLU A 21 5.89 18.82 12.36
C GLU A 21 4.70 18.03 12.92
N LEU A 22 4.07 18.54 13.97
CA LEU A 22 2.97 17.88 14.67
C LEU A 22 1.68 18.66 14.48
N GLU A 23 0.56 17.95 14.51
CA GLU A 23 -0.78 18.52 14.60
C GLU A 23 -1.48 18.05 15.88
N GLN A 24 -2.47 18.79 16.34
CA GLN A 24 -3.31 18.36 17.45
C GLN A 24 -4.30 17.30 16.97
N ALA A 25 -4.20 16.09 17.52
CA ALA A 25 -5.12 15.00 17.18
C ALA A 25 -6.46 15.12 17.92
N ALA A 26 -7.56 14.97 17.19
CA ALA A 26 -8.87 14.78 17.81
C ALA A 26 -8.95 13.45 18.57
N ARG A 27 -10.00 13.27 19.40
CA ARG A 27 -10.21 12.03 20.18
C ARG A 27 -10.71 10.88 19.31
N TYR A 28 -11.53 11.21 18.32
CA TYR A 28 -12.20 10.25 17.46
C TYR A 28 -12.05 10.63 15.99
N VAL A 29 -12.26 9.64 15.15
CA VAL A 29 -12.44 9.82 13.71
C VAL A 29 -13.82 9.27 13.34
N ALA A 30 -14.68 10.15 12.84
CA ALA A 30 -15.96 9.77 12.24
C ALA A 30 -15.71 9.30 10.81
N LEU A 31 -16.15 8.08 10.50
CA LEU A 31 -15.93 7.43 9.22
C LEU A 31 -17.19 7.42 8.37
N ARG A 32 -17.00 7.55 7.06
CA ARG A 32 -18.00 7.35 6.02
C ARG A 32 -17.39 6.45 4.96
N SER A 33 -17.93 5.24 4.79
CA SER A 33 -17.57 4.34 3.69
C SER A 33 -18.53 4.59 2.54
N VAL A 34 -18.05 5.18 1.45
CA VAL A 34 -18.81 5.50 0.24
C VAL A 34 -18.57 4.41 -0.79
N ARG A 35 -19.62 3.77 -1.28
CA ARG A 35 -19.55 2.70 -2.29
C ARG A 35 -19.59 3.26 -3.70
N PHE A 36 -18.76 2.70 -4.58
CA PHE A 36 -18.73 2.94 -6.01
C PHE A 36 -18.89 1.63 -6.78
N SER A 37 -19.66 1.67 -7.87
CA SER A 37 -19.84 0.57 -8.82
C SER A 37 -19.02 0.74 -10.10
N ASP A 38 -18.38 1.90 -10.27
CA ASP A 38 -17.50 2.18 -11.40
C ASP A 38 -16.18 2.82 -10.91
N LEU A 39 -15.09 2.41 -11.54
CA LEU A 39 -13.74 2.84 -11.17
C LEU A 39 -13.39 4.23 -11.70
N ASP A 40 -14.01 4.69 -12.80
CA ASP A 40 -13.82 6.04 -13.31
C ASP A 40 -14.53 7.04 -12.37
N GLU A 41 -15.75 6.73 -11.91
CA GLU A 41 -16.46 7.50 -10.87
C GLU A 41 -15.66 7.58 -9.56
N LEU A 42 -15.11 6.45 -9.09
CA LEU A 42 -14.25 6.43 -7.92
C LEU A 42 -13.01 7.31 -8.10
N SER A 43 -12.38 7.25 -9.27
CA SER A 43 -11.17 8.05 -9.58
C SER A 43 -11.50 9.54 -9.60
N ALA A 44 -12.64 9.92 -10.19
CA ALA A 44 -13.13 11.30 -10.18
C ALA A 44 -13.44 11.79 -8.76
N ALA A 45 -14.04 10.94 -7.91
CA ALA A 45 -14.28 11.27 -6.51
C ALA A 45 -12.97 11.49 -5.74
N ILE A 46 -11.93 10.67 -5.97
CA ILE A 46 -10.60 10.91 -5.37
C ILE A 46 -10.06 12.29 -5.76
N VAL A 47 -10.15 12.67 -7.05
CA VAL A 47 -9.71 13.99 -7.52
C VAL A 47 -10.45 15.11 -6.79
N ALA A 48 -11.78 15.06 -6.77
CA ALA A 48 -12.61 16.07 -6.12
C ALA A 48 -12.29 16.18 -4.62
N ILE A 49 -12.21 15.06 -3.91
CA ILE A 49 -11.96 15.05 -2.46
C ILE A 49 -10.55 15.56 -2.14
N CYS A 50 -9.54 15.19 -2.92
CA CYS A 50 -8.19 15.69 -2.72
C CYS A 50 -8.09 17.22 -2.94
N ALA A 51 -8.87 17.76 -3.87
CA ALA A 51 -8.91 19.19 -4.16
C ALA A 51 -9.72 19.98 -3.10
N GLU A 52 -10.92 19.51 -2.77
CA GLU A 52 -11.88 20.23 -1.92
C GLU A 52 -11.72 19.93 -0.44
N ARG A 53 -11.05 18.83 -0.07
CA ARG A 53 -11.00 18.27 1.30
C ARG A 53 -12.39 18.10 1.92
N ALA A 54 -13.38 17.81 1.08
CA ALA A 54 -14.76 17.62 1.45
C ALA A 54 -15.43 16.62 0.51
N TRP A 55 -16.53 16.02 0.98
CA TRP A 55 -17.42 15.20 0.18
C TRP A 55 -18.83 15.32 0.73
N GLU A 56 -19.83 15.57 -0.12
CA GLU A 56 -21.23 15.75 0.28
C GLU A 56 -21.40 16.79 1.42
N ARG A 57 -20.67 17.91 1.32
CA ARG A 57 -20.68 19.03 2.30
C ARG A 57 -20.12 18.70 3.69
N GLU A 58 -19.50 17.55 3.87
CA GLU A 58 -18.79 17.18 5.09
C GLU A 58 -17.28 17.12 4.84
N ALA A 59 -16.50 17.70 5.74
CA ALA A 59 -15.04 17.70 5.68
C ALA A 59 -14.44 16.29 5.64
N VAL A 60 -13.30 16.17 4.96
CA VAL A 60 -12.51 14.94 4.83
C VAL A 60 -11.07 15.26 5.23
N ASP A 61 -10.68 14.79 6.42
CA ASP A 61 -9.32 14.93 6.94
C ASP A 61 -8.44 13.75 6.53
N TYR A 62 -9.06 12.58 6.30
CA TYR A 62 -8.37 11.37 5.90
C TYR A 62 -9.13 10.64 4.78
N LEU A 63 -8.40 10.06 3.84
CA LEU A 63 -8.96 9.35 2.70
C LEU A 63 -8.11 8.11 2.39
N ASP A 64 -8.75 6.95 2.36
CA ASP A 64 -8.24 5.76 1.69
C ASP A 64 -9.39 4.96 1.07
N GLY A 65 -9.12 3.78 0.51
CA GLY A 65 -10.13 3.00 -0.17
C GLY A 65 -9.72 1.56 -0.45
N VAL A 66 -10.70 0.77 -0.88
CA VAL A 66 -10.50 -0.64 -1.24
C VAL A 66 -11.33 -0.98 -2.47
N VAL A 67 -10.70 -1.67 -3.41
CA VAL A 67 -11.36 -2.27 -4.58
C VAL A 67 -11.48 -3.77 -4.34
N PHE A 68 -12.70 -4.29 -4.34
CA PHE A 68 -12.99 -5.72 -4.25
C PHE A 68 -13.18 -6.36 -5.64
N SER A 69 -13.71 -5.58 -6.58
CA SER A 69 -13.83 -5.93 -7.99
C SER A 69 -14.02 -4.64 -8.81
N ALA A 70 -14.02 -4.76 -10.14
CA ALA A 70 -14.30 -3.62 -11.00
C ALA A 70 -15.70 -2.99 -10.76
N GLY A 71 -16.66 -3.77 -10.25
CA GLY A 71 -18.01 -3.31 -9.92
C GLY A 71 -18.28 -3.12 -8.42
N GLU A 72 -17.26 -3.25 -7.57
CA GLU A 72 -17.40 -3.07 -6.12
C GLU A 72 -16.14 -2.48 -5.52
N SER A 73 -16.21 -1.19 -5.20
CA SER A 73 -15.14 -0.45 -4.55
C SER A 73 -15.68 0.54 -3.53
N TYR A 74 -14.82 0.97 -2.60
CA TYR A 74 -15.21 1.86 -1.51
C TYR A 74 -14.11 2.89 -1.25
N LEU A 75 -14.51 4.13 -1.00
CA LEU A 75 -13.66 5.14 -0.35
C LEU A 75 -14.06 5.24 1.12
N VAL A 76 -13.09 5.25 2.01
CA VAL A 76 -13.27 5.48 3.45
C VAL A 76 -12.80 6.90 3.76
N LEU A 77 -13.76 7.74 4.11
CA LEU A 77 -13.56 9.14 4.45
C LEU A 77 -13.55 9.29 5.97
N GLY A 78 -12.49 9.85 6.52
CA GLY A 78 -12.36 10.16 7.94
C GLY A 78 -12.46 11.66 8.20
N ARG A 79 -13.24 12.04 9.22
CA ARG A 79 -13.27 13.39 9.79
C ARG A 79 -12.87 13.34 11.26
N GLN A 80 -11.90 14.15 11.65
CA GLN A 80 -11.53 14.37 13.04
C GLN A 80 -12.71 14.94 13.81
N THR A 81 -12.98 14.39 15.00
CA THR A 81 -14.06 14.90 15.86
C THR A 81 -13.80 14.67 17.34
N HIS A 82 -14.30 15.58 18.16
CA HIS A 82 -14.38 15.43 19.62
C HIS A 82 -15.78 15.00 20.09
N GLU A 83 -16.74 14.89 19.17
CA GLU A 83 -18.12 14.49 19.49
C GLU A 83 -18.13 13.12 20.21
N PRO A 84 -18.79 13.01 21.37
CA PRO A 84 -18.90 11.74 22.08
C PRO A 84 -19.84 10.78 21.34
N GLY A 85 -19.66 9.48 21.54
CA GLY A 85 -20.49 8.45 20.94
C GLY A 85 -19.84 7.07 21.00
N PRO A 86 -20.58 6.01 20.65
CA PRO A 86 -20.03 4.65 20.60
C PRO A 86 -18.93 4.55 19.54
N THR A 87 -17.87 3.80 19.85
CA THR A 87 -16.77 3.50 18.93
C THR A 87 -16.75 2.02 18.58
N SER A 88 -16.42 1.71 17.33
CA SER A 88 -16.18 0.35 16.88
C SER A 88 -14.81 -0.17 17.35
N ASP A 89 -14.74 -1.45 17.71
CA ASP A 89 -13.49 -2.19 17.92
C ASP A 89 -13.31 -3.22 16.78
N TYR A 90 -12.18 -3.12 16.07
CA TYR A 90 -11.75 -4.05 15.02
C TYR A 90 -10.58 -4.94 15.43
N THR A 91 -10.03 -4.76 16.63
CA THR A 91 -8.98 -5.63 17.21
C THR A 91 -9.55 -6.99 17.67
N GLY A 92 -10.89 -7.07 17.76
CA GLY A 92 -11.66 -8.23 18.17
C GLY A 92 -12.10 -9.12 17.01
N GLN A 93 -13.35 -9.58 17.04
CA GLN A 93 -13.85 -10.58 16.07
C GLN A 93 -14.25 -9.99 14.72
N ARG A 94 -14.50 -8.68 14.64
CA ARG A 94 -14.80 -8.00 13.37
C ARG A 94 -13.50 -7.70 12.61
N ILE A 95 -13.60 -7.60 11.28
CA ILE A 95 -12.48 -7.29 10.37
C ILE A 95 -12.83 -5.99 9.66
N PHE A 96 -11.94 -4.99 9.75
CA PHE A 96 -12.21 -3.63 9.27
C PHE A 96 -12.54 -3.59 7.78
N TYR A 97 -11.66 -4.11 6.91
CA TYR A 97 -11.88 -4.02 5.47
C TYR A 97 -13.13 -4.78 4.99
N GLN A 98 -13.60 -5.77 5.74
CA GLN A 98 -14.86 -6.46 5.42
C GLN A 98 -16.07 -5.66 5.92
N SER A 99 -15.92 -4.92 7.02
CA SER A 99 -17.01 -4.15 7.62
C SER A 99 -17.43 -2.95 6.79
N ILE A 100 -16.57 -2.43 5.90
CA ILE A 100 -16.92 -1.30 5.03
C ILE A 100 -17.94 -1.70 3.94
N ARG A 101 -18.03 -2.99 3.59
CA ARG A 101 -18.92 -3.47 2.51
C ARG A 101 -20.40 -3.33 2.90
N HIS A 102 -21.23 -2.89 1.96
CA HIS A 102 -22.68 -2.75 2.11
C HIS A 102 -23.39 -2.69 0.73
N PRO A 103 -24.65 -3.13 0.63
CA PRO A 103 -25.33 -3.30 -0.67
C PRO A 103 -25.73 -1.97 -1.34
N GLU A 104 -26.04 -0.93 -0.57
CA GLU A 104 -26.63 0.32 -1.07
C GLU A 104 -25.56 1.25 -1.66
N ALA A 105 -25.56 1.43 -2.99
CA ALA A 105 -24.82 2.52 -3.62
C ALA A 105 -25.50 3.86 -3.29
N GLY A 106 -24.72 4.91 -3.04
CA GLY A 106 -25.23 6.26 -2.75
C GLY A 106 -25.60 6.55 -1.29
N LYS A 107 -25.55 5.57 -0.38
CA LYS A 107 -25.69 5.81 1.07
C LYS A 107 -24.45 5.36 1.82
N ALA A 108 -23.66 6.34 2.26
CA ALA A 108 -22.43 6.05 2.98
C ALA A 108 -22.70 5.32 4.31
N LYS A 109 -22.01 4.20 4.53
CA LYS A 109 -22.01 3.53 5.83
C LYS A 109 -21.16 4.31 6.82
N ARG A 110 -21.76 4.70 7.95
CA ARG A 110 -21.07 5.46 8.99
C ARG A 110 -20.48 4.55 10.06
N ASP A 111 -19.35 4.97 10.63
CA ASP A 111 -18.71 4.34 11.79
C ASP A 111 -17.95 5.41 12.59
N ARG A 112 -17.46 5.05 13.77
CA ARG A 112 -16.59 5.92 14.58
C ARG A 112 -15.52 5.10 15.25
N LEU A 113 -14.30 5.58 15.20
CA LEU A 113 -13.15 4.97 15.88
C LEU A 113 -12.51 5.98 16.82
N THR A 114 -11.83 5.50 17.86
CA THR A 114 -10.82 6.34 18.51
C THR A 114 -9.74 6.67 17.47
N THR A 115 -9.07 7.81 17.61
CA THR A 115 -7.99 8.17 16.68
C THR A 115 -6.89 7.12 16.66
N HIS A 116 -6.60 6.51 17.82
CA HIS A 116 -5.69 5.37 17.89
C HIS A 116 -6.17 4.20 17.02
N ASP A 117 -7.41 3.74 17.21
CA ASP A 117 -7.92 2.58 16.47
C ASP A 117 -8.08 2.88 14.97
N TYR A 118 -8.36 4.13 14.61
CA TYR A 118 -8.34 4.57 13.23
C TYR A 118 -6.97 4.36 12.58
N LEU A 119 -5.88 4.81 13.23
CA LEU A 119 -4.52 4.66 12.70
C LEU A 119 -4.10 3.18 12.55
N TRP A 120 -4.56 2.30 13.47
CA TRP A 120 -4.19 0.89 13.50
C TRP A 120 -5.21 -0.06 12.85
N ARG A 121 -6.29 0.45 12.26
CA ARG A 121 -7.41 -0.37 11.74
C ARG A 121 -7.00 -1.42 10.70
N TRP A 122 -5.99 -1.11 9.88
CA TRP A 122 -5.45 -2.02 8.88
C TRP A 122 -4.44 -3.03 9.47
N ASP A 123 -3.77 -2.69 10.58
CA ASP A 123 -2.72 -3.54 11.16
C ASP A 123 -3.28 -4.86 11.72
N THR A 124 -4.52 -4.84 12.25
CA THR A 124 -5.11 -6.00 12.93
C THR A 124 -5.15 -7.25 12.03
N ASP A 125 -5.41 -7.06 10.74
CA ASP A 125 -5.51 -8.15 9.77
C ASP A 125 -4.42 -8.09 8.68
N TRP A 126 -3.38 -7.29 8.92
CA TRP A 126 -2.30 -7.01 7.96
C TRP A 126 -2.92 -6.63 6.60
N PHE A 127 -3.83 -5.65 6.66
CA PHE A 127 -4.84 -5.38 5.65
C PHE A 127 -5.80 -6.57 5.44
N TRP A 128 -5.34 -7.60 4.73
CA TRP A 128 -6.05 -8.87 4.51
C TRP A 128 -5.11 -10.08 4.45
N CYS A 129 -3.81 -9.92 4.68
CA CYS A 129 -2.87 -11.05 4.59
C CYS A 129 -3.17 -12.14 5.64
N SER A 130 -3.91 -11.82 6.70
CA SER A 130 -4.39 -12.82 7.68
C SER A 130 -5.22 -13.94 7.04
N ARG A 131 -5.81 -13.70 5.84
CA ARG A 131 -6.53 -14.70 5.04
C ARG A 131 -5.68 -15.93 4.71
N ALA A 132 -4.41 -15.74 4.37
CA ALA A 132 -3.51 -16.84 4.00
C ALA A 132 -3.26 -17.83 5.15
N PHE A 133 -3.49 -17.39 6.40
CA PHE A 133 -3.34 -18.22 7.60
C PHE A 133 -4.69 -18.71 8.14
N GLY A 134 -5.79 -18.47 7.43
CA GLY A 134 -7.14 -18.83 7.87
C GLY A 134 -7.65 -18.01 9.06
N ALA A 135 -6.92 -16.99 9.53
CA ALA A 135 -7.24 -16.21 10.73
C ALA A 135 -8.49 -15.31 10.58
N GLN A 136 -9.05 -15.26 9.37
CA GLN A 136 -10.33 -14.60 9.08
C GLN A 136 -11.54 -15.53 9.18
N HIS A 137 -11.34 -16.86 9.22
CA HIS A 137 -12.44 -17.80 9.41
C HIS A 137 -13.00 -17.66 10.84
N PRO A 138 -14.33 -17.53 11.06
CA PRO A 138 -14.89 -17.19 12.38
C PRO A 138 -14.42 -18.11 13.53
N LEU A 139 -14.33 -19.42 13.28
CA LEU A 139 -13.86 -20.39 14.28
C LEU A 139 -12.36 -20.22 14.61
N VAL A 140 -11.53 -20.00 13.59
CA VAL A 140 -10.09 -19.80 13.78
C VAL A 140 -9.85 -18.45 14.45
N ARG A 141 -10.54 -17.40 14.00
CA ARG A 141 -10.47 -16.05 14.58
C ARG A 141 -10.87 -16.03 16.05
N ARG A 142 -11.85 -16.83 16.46
CA ARG A 142 -12.23 -16.97 17.88
C ARG A 142 -11.07 -17.48 18.74
N LEU A 143 -10.25 -18.39 18.21
CA LEU A 143 -9.12 -19.00 18.92
C LEU A 143 -7.78 -18.27 18.69
N TRP A 144 -7.67 -17.48 17.63
CA TRP A 144 -6.43 -16.79 17.27
C TRP A 144 -6.09 -15.68 18.27
N PRO A 145 -4.95 -15.73 18.98
CA PRO A 145 -4.62 -14.74 20.01
C PRO A 145 -4.56 -13.30 19.47
N ARG A 146 -5.19 -12.34 20.15
CA ARG A 146 -5.20 -10.91 19.74
C ARG A 146 -3.78 -10.35 19.54
N ARG A 147 -2.83 -10.74 20.39
CA ARG A 147 -1.41 -10.32 20.28
C ARG A 147 -0.72 -10.70 18.96
N TRP A 148 -1.24 -11.71 18.26
CA TRP A 148 -0.72 -12.20 16.98
C TRP A 148 -1.45 -11.62 15.77
N ARG A 149 -2.39 -10.71 15.98
CA ARG A 149 -3.13 -9.99 14.93
C ARG A 149 -2.48 -8.63 14.68
N ARG A 150 -1.15 -8.56 14.56
CA ARG A 150 -0.41 -7.30 14.37
C ARG A 150 0.76 -7.53 13.44
N SER A 151 1.09 -6.57 12.58
CA SER A 151 2.08 -6.77 11.51
C SER A 151 3.46 -7.19 12.02
N SER A 152 3.80 -6.82 13.26
CA SER A 152 5.01 -7.27 13.95
C SER A 152 5.14 -8.79 14.11
N VAL A 153 4.03 -9.54 14.02
CA VAL A 153 4.00 -11.01 14.04
C VAL A 153 3.89 -11.59 12.64
N TYR A 154 3.26 -10.88 11.69
CA TYR A 154 3.10 -11.31 10.29
C TYR A 154 4.41 -11.81 9.69
N TRP A 155 5.46 -11.00 9.76
CA TRP A 155 6.73 -11.31 9.10
C TRP A 155 7.40 -12.55 9.71
N LYS A 156 7.18 -12.81 11.00
CA LYS A 156 7.67 -14.03 11.67
C LYS A 156 6.96 -15.27 11.14
N LEU A 157 5.64 -15.20 10.91
CA LEU A 157 4.87 -16.31 10.34
C LEU A 157 5.23 -16.56 8.88
N VAL A 158 5.42 -15.50 8.10
CA VAL A 158 5.92 -15.59 6.72
C VAL A 158 7.31 -16.20 6.67
N ALA A 159 8.21 -15.81 7.58
CA ALA A 159 9.55 -16.41 7.67
C ALA A 159 9.49 -17.89 8.05
N LEU A 160 8.57 -18.27 8.94
CA LEU A 160 8.33 -19.66 9.31
C LEU A 160 7.81 -20.48 8.12
N ASP A 161 6.82 -19.96 7.40
CA ASP A 161 6.29 -20.59 6.19
C ASP A 161 7.36 -20.75 5.12
N ARG A 162 8.16 -19.71 4.83
CA ARG A 162 9.30 -19.78 3.90
C ARG A 162 10.33 -20.84 4.32
N ARG A 163 10.64 -20.94 5.61
CA ARG A 163 11.61 -21.91 6.14
C ARG A 163 11.14 -23.35 5.99
N PHE A 164 9.85 -23.61 6.17
CA PHE A 164 9.30 -24.96 6.16
C PHE A 164 8.53 -25.30 4.88
N GLY A 165 8.35 -24.36 3.95
CA GLY A 165 7.56 -24.53 2.72
C GLY A 165 6.18 -25.12 3.00
N VAL A 166 5.44 -24.60 3.99
CA VAL A 166 4.15 -25.18 4.39
C VAL A 166 3.13 -24.95 3.28
N ALA A 167 3.02 -23.72 2.78
CA ALA A 167 2.15 -23.36 1.66
C ALA A 167 2.44 -24.23 0.43
N ASP A 168 3.70 -24.31 -0.02
CA ASP A 168 4.08 -25.10 -1.19
C ASP A 168 3.80 -26.60 -1.02
N ARG A 169 3.96 -27.13 0.20
CA ARG A 169 3.60 -28.52 0.50
C ARG A 169 2.10 -28.77 0.39
N LEU A 170 1.27 -27.82 0.83
CA LEU A 170 -0.19 -27.89 0.70
C LEU A 170 -0.62 -27.81 -0.77
N GLU A 171 -0.05 -26.88 -1.53
CA GLU A 171 -0.33 -26.74 -2.97
C GLU A 171 0.03 -28.00 -3.74
N ARG A 172 1.22 -28.58 -3.49
CA ARG A 172 1.62 -29.86 -4.09
C ARG A 172 0.66 -31.00 -3.75
N ARG A 173 0.20 -31.10 -2.49
CA ARG A 173 -0.79 -32.11 -2.08
C ARG A 173 -2.14 -31.92 -2.77
N ALA A 174 -2.49 -30.68 -3.10
CA ALA A 174 -3.70 -30.34 -3.86
C ALA A 174 -3.51 -30.45 -5.39
N GLY A 175 -2.34 -30.89 -5.88
CA GLY A 175 -2.05 -30.99 -7.32
C GLY A 175 -1.90 -29.63 -8.02
N ARG A 176 -1.64 -28.55 -7.26
CA ARG A 176 -1.53 -27.18 -7.77
C ARG A 176 -0.06 -26.72 -7.81
N PRO A 177 0.28 -25.78 -8.70
CA PRO A 177 1.64 -25.22 -8.75
C PRO A 177 1.98 -24.44 -7.47
N PRO A 178 3.27 -24.22 -7.17
CA PRO A 178 3.69 -23.31 -6.12
C PRO A 178 3.12 -21.90 -6.30
N LEU A 179 3.21 -21.08 -5.26
CA LEU A 179 2.68 -19.73 -5.27
C LEU A 179 3.76 -18.68 -5.51
N GLU A 180 3.54 -17.80 -6.48
CA GLU A 180 4.29 -16.56 -6.64
C GLU A 180 3.70 -15.53 -5.67
N ARG A 181 4.52 -15.00 -4.75
CA ARG A 181 4.10 -13.93 -3.84
C ARG A 181 4.10 -12.59 -4.57
N VAL A 182 2.99 -11.86 -4.47
CA VAL A 182 2.82 -10.53 -5.05
C VAL A 182 2.45 -9.59 -3.92
N VAL A 183 3.48 -8.99 -3.31
CA VAL A 183 3.38 -8.15 -2.11
C VAL A 183 4.12 -6.86 -2.39
N GLN A 184 3.41 -5.85 -2.89
CA GLN A 184 4.01 -4.60 -3.35
C GLN A 184 2.97 -3.48 -3.33
N ASP A 185 3.48 -2.25 -3.31
CA ASP A 185 2.70 -1.03 -3.49
C ASP A 185 3.29 -0.23 -4.65
N VAL A 186 2.42 0.37 -5.45
CA VAL A 186 2.79 1.13 -6.65
C VAL A 186 1.98 2.41 -6.75
N GLU A 187 2.65 3.47 -7.17
CA GLU A 187 2.12 4.81 -7.17
C GLU A 187 1.67 5.12 -8.58
N VAL A 188 0.36 5.32 -8.76
CA VAL A 188 -0.26 5.52 -10.07
C VAL A 188 -0.85 6.93 -10.13
N PRO A 189 -0.63 7.69 -11.21
CA PRO A 189 -1.34 8.95 -11.41
C PRO A 189 -2.85 8.74 -11.39
N VAL A 190 -3.59 9.59 -10.68
CA VAL A 190 -5.05 9.41 -10.53
C VAL A 190 -5.79 9.34 -11.86
N GLU A 191 -5.31 10.04 -12.90
CA GLU A 191 -5.91 10.04 -14.24
C GLU A 191 -5.81 8.69 -14.96
N ARG A 192 -4.93 7.81 -14.47
CA ARG A 192 -4.67 6.47 -15.00
C ARG A 192 -5.15 5.37 -14.06
N LEU A 193 -5.66 5.71 -12.88
CA LEU A 193 -5.99 4.77 -11.82
C LEU A 193 -7.00 3.72 -12.26
N ALA A 194 -8.16 4.15 -12.79
CA ALA A 194 -9.22 3.23 -13.17
C ALA A 194 -8.75 2.20 -14.21
N GLN A 195 -8.04 2.66 -15.25
CA GLN A 195 -7.49 1.80 -16.29
C GLN A 195 -6.46 0.81 -15.73
N PHE A 196 -5.55 1.29 -14.86
CA PHE A 196 -4.56 0.43 -14.20
C PHE A 196 -5.24 -0.65 -13.33
N VAL A 197 -6.21 -0.27 -12.51
CA VAL A 197 -6.92 -1.22 -11.62
C VAL A 197 -7.71 -2.25 -12.43
N ARG A 198 -8.42 -1.83 -13.50
CA ARG A 198 -9.12 -2.77 -14.40
C ARG A 198 -8.14 -3.79 -15.00
N TRP A 199 -7.01 -3.31 -15.52
CA TRP A 199 -5.96 -4.18 -16.04
C TRP A 199 -5.42 -5.12 -14.97
N PHE A 200 -5.09 -4.60 -13.78
CA PHE A 200 -4.49 -5.38 -12.69
C PHE A 200 -5.41 -6.52 -12.24
N LEU A 201 -6.69 -6.22 -12.04
CA LEU A 201 -7.70 -7.21 -11.68
C LEU A 201 -7.81 -8.31 -12.75
N GLY A 202 -7.88 -7.93 -14.03
CA GLY A 202 -7.99 -8.89 -15.14
C GLY A 202 -6.73 -9.74 -15.36
N ALA A 203 -5.55 -9.13 -15.25
CA ALA A 203 -4.27 -9.78 -15.52
C ALA A 203 -3.80 -10.70 -14.38
N THR A 204 -4.14 -10.37 -13.12
CA THR A 204 -3.62 -11.08 -11.94
C THR A 204 -4.69 -11.83 -11.16
N GLY A 205 -5.97 -11.43 -11.26
CA GLY A 205 -7.05 -11.94 -10.41
C GLY A 205 -6.92 -11.56 -8.94
N ILE A 206 -5.95 -10.71 -8.56
CA ILE A 206 -5.71 -10.32 -7.17
C ILE A 206 -6.76 -9.32 -6.72
N ALA A 207 -7.51 -9.71 -5.68
CA ALA A 207 -8.38 -8.82 -4.93
C ALA A 207 -8.41 -9.22 -3.44
N PRO A 208 -8.63 -8.26 -2.52
CA PRO A 208 -8.85 -6.83 -2.78
C PRO A 208 -7.55 -6.04 -3.05
N VAL A 209 -7.69 -4.77 -3.43
CA VAL A 209 -6.61 -3.79 -3.67
C VAL A 209 -6.83 -2.54 -2.82
N TRP A 210 -5.79 -2.01 -2.17
CA TRP A 210 -5.86 -0.83 -1.31
C TRP A 210 -5.55 0.41 -2.12
N LEU A 211 -6.26 1.50 -1.85
CA LEU A 211 -6.07 2.80 -2.48
C LEU A 211 -5.75 3.82 -1.41
N CYS A 212 -4.63 4.51 -1.53
CA CYS A 212 -4.26 5.60 -0.64
C CYS A 212 -3.84 6.82 -1.49
N PRO A 213 -4.76 7.76 -1.73
CA PRO A 213 -4.44 8.99 -2.44
C PRO A 213 -3.39 9.82 -1.72
N ILE A 214 -2.38 10.28 -2.45
CA ILE A 214 -1.28 11.10 -1.95
C ILE A 214 -1.11 12.33 -2.85
N VAL A 215 -0.95 13.49 -2.21
CA VAL A 215 -0.58 14.75 -2.87
C VAL A 215 0.66 15.27 -2.19
N LEU A 216 1.77 15.38 -2.93
CA LEU A 216 2.99 15.94 -2.34
C LEU A 216 2.79 17.43 -2.10
N ARG A 217 3.01 17.86 -0.85
CA ARG A 217 2.98 19.27 -0.46
C ARG A 217 3.80 20.10 -1.45
N GLN A 218 3.18 21.13 -2.01
CA GLN A 218 3.88 22.10 -2.86
C GLN A 218 5.02 22.74 -2.06
N ARG A 219 6.21 22.72 -2.64
CA ARG A 219 7.42 23.32 -2.10
C ARG A 219 8.07 24.14 -3.20
N ALA A 220 8.68 25.28 -2.85
CA ALA A 220 9.52 26.02 -3.78
C ALA A 220 10.66 25.10 -4.28
N GLY A 221 10.84 25.01 -5.60
CA GLY A 221 11.84 24.13 -6.20
C GLY A 221 11.33 23.40 -7.45
N PRO A 222 12.03 22.31 -7.87
CA PRO A 222 11.65 21.56 -9.06
C PRO A 222 10.35 20.77 -8.84
N ALA A 223 9.61 20.52 -9.92
CA ALA A 223 8.36 19.76 -9.89
C ALA A 223 8.48 18.37 -9.23
N ARG A 224 9.67 17.75 -9.29
CA ARG A 224 10.01 16.46 -8.66
C ARG A 224 11.14 16.66 -7.65
N PRO A 225 10.83 17.05 -6.40
CA PRO A 225 11.84 17.43 -5.41
C PRO A 225 12.63 16.25 -4.83
N TRP A 226 12.11 15.02 -4.94
CA TRP A 226 12.72 13.81 -4.36
C TRP A 226 13.36 12.95 -5.47
N PRO A 227 14.69 13.00 -5.66
CA PRO A 227 15.35 12.37 -6.80
C PRO A 227 15.27 10.83 -6.80
N LEU A 228 15.11 10.19 -5.63
CA LEU A 228 15.06 8.73 -5.49
C LEU A 228 13.63 8.17 -5.48
N TYR A 229 12.63 9.05 -5.50
CA TYR A 229 11.21 8.69 -5.59
C TYR A 229 10.45 9.84 -6.26
N PRO A 230 10.63 10.01 -7.58
CA PRO A 230 10.42 11.28 -8.27
C PRO A 230 8.95 11.52 -8.64
N LEU A 231 8.07 11.55 -7.65
CA LEU A 231 6.68 11.96 -7.83
C LEU A 231 6.57 13.47 -8.07
N GLU A 232 5.60 13.86 -8.89
CA GLU A 232 5.32 15.25 -9.22
C GLU A 232 4.50 15.94 -8.12
N SER A 233 4.95 17.11 -7.68
CA SER A 233 4.27 17.91 -6.66
C SER A 233 3.01 18.59 -7.18
N GLY A 234 1.98 18.70 -6.34
CA GLY A 234 0.68 19.25 -6.73
C GLY A 234 -0.20 18.30 -7.55
N LYS A 235 0.36 17.19 -8.03
CA LYS A 235 -0.38 16.12 -8.69
C LYS A 235 -0.92 15.11 -7.66
N THR A 236 -2.14 14.63 -7.87
CA THR A 236 -2.70 13.51 -7.10
C THR A 236 -2.18 12.18 -7.66
N TRP A 237 -1.46 11.47 -6.82
CA TRP A 237 -1.08 10.08 -7.04
C TRP A 237 -1.93 9.20 -6.15
N VAL A 238 -2.06 7.92 -6.48
CA VAL A 238 -2.70 6.94 -5.62
C VAL A 238 -1.70 5.82 -5.41
N ASN A 239 -1.33 5.60 -4.15
CA ASN A 239 -0.65 4.38 -3.75
C ASN A 239 -1.65 3.23 -3.85
N VAL A 240 -1.31 2.25 -4.67
CA VAL A 240 -2.11 1.06 -4.96
C VAL A 240 -1.41 -0.13 -4.34
N GLY A 241 -1.89 -0.55 -3.17
CA GLY A 241 -1.30 -1.63 -2.38
C GLY A 241 -1.98 -2.98 -2.64
N PHE A 242 -1.19 -4.01 -2.89
CA PHE A 242 -1.70 -5.37 -3.09
C PHE A 242 -0.76 -6.41 -2.49
N TRP A 243 -1.33 -7.26 -1.63
CA TRP A 243 -0.59 -8.25 -0.86
C TRP A 243 -1.29 -9.60 -0.90
N SER A 244 -0.93 -10.40 -1.91
CA SER A 244 -1.50 -11.73 -2.16
C SER A 244 -0.43 -12.67 -2.73
N SER A 245 -0.87 -13.84 -3.15
CA SER A 245 -0.10 -14.74 -4.00
C SER A 245 -0.94 -15.17 -5.21
N VAL A 246 -0.28 -15.54 -6.29
CA VAL A 246 -0.89 -16.11 -7.50
C VAL A 246 -0.24 -17.45 -7.82
N SER A 247 -0.88 -18.26 -8.64
CA SER A 247 -0.28 -19.50 -9.13
C SER A 247 0.97 -19.17 -9.94
N GLN A 248 2.08 -19.79 -9.56
CA GLN A 248 3.35 -19.59 -10.24
C GLN A 248 3.29 -20.15 -11.67
N ARG A 249 3.86 -19.42 -12.63
CA ARG A 249 4.06 -19.94 -13.98
C ARG A 249 5.22 -20.95 -14.00
N PRO A 250 5.05 -22.14 -14.61
CA PRO A 250 6.14 -23.09 -14.78
C PRO A 250 7.34 -22.46 -15.50
N GLY A 251 8.55 -22.64 -14.95
CA GLY A 251 9.78 -22.07 -15.50
C GLY A 251 9.99 -20.56 -15.24
N ASP A 252 8.98 -19.85 -14.73
CA ASP A 252 9.09 -18.42 -14.41
C ASP A 252 8.46 -18.09 -13.03
N PRO A 253 9.23 -18.19 -11.94
CA PRO A 253 8.74 -17.98 -10.58
C PRO A 253 8.34 -16.54 -10.23
N SER A 254 8.70 -15.55 -11.06
CA SER A 254 8.46 -14.13 -10.77
C SER A 254 7.81 -13.41 -11.95
N SER A 255 7.11 -14.18 -12.79
CA SER A 255 6.48 -13.72 -14.02
C SER A 255 5.48 -12.60 -13.79
N THR A 256 4.69 -12.69 -12.72
CA THR A 256 3.62 -11.75 -12.40
C THR A 256 4.21 -10.47 -11.83
N ASN A 257 5.18 -10.56 -10.93
CA ASN A 257 5.89 -9.40 -10.40
C ASN A 257 6.56 -8.61 -11.52
N ARG A 258 7.27 -9.28 -12.45
CA ARG A 258 7.87 -8.61 -13.61
C ARG A 258 6.85 -8.00 -14.56
N LEU A 259 5.71 -8.67 -14.76
CA LEU A 259 4.62 -8.11 -15.56
C LEU A 259 4.08 -6.83 -14.92
N ILE A 260 3.81 -6.84 -13.62
CA ILE A 260 3.36 -5.67 -12.85
C ILE A 260 4.37 -4.54 -12.96
N GLU A 261 5.66 -4.81 -12.73
CA GLU A 261 6.71 -3.78 -12.79
C GLU A 261 6.78 -3.08 -14.16
N ARG A 262 6.72 -3.83 -15.25
CA ARG A 262 6.70 -3.27 -16.61
C ARG A 262 5.45 -2.44 -16.85
N THR A 263 4.28 -2.96 -16.49
CA THR A 263 3.03 -2.25 -16.73
C THR A 263 2.89 -1.00 -15.87
N VAL A 264 3.39 -1.00 -14.63
CA VAL A 264 3.45 0.23 -13.80
C VAL A 264 4.19 1.34 -14.55
N ALA A 265 5.30 1.04 -15.22
CA ALA A 265 6.01 2.02 -16.03
C ALA A 265 5.18 2.53 -17.24
N GLU A 266 4.45 1.64 -17.93
CA GLU A 266 3.53 1.99 -19.02
C GLU A 266 2.43 2.97 -18.57
N PHE A 267 1.97 2.83 -17.33
CA PHE A 267 0.99 3.72 -16.70
C PHE A 267 1.61 4.99 -16.07
N SER A 268 2.89 5.27 -16.35
CA SER A 268 3.64 6.38 -15.74
C SER A 268 3.65 6.33 -14.21
N GLY A 269 3.50 5.13 -13.65
CA GLY A 269 3.54 4.87 -12.23
C GLY A 269 4.96 4.66 -11.71
N HIS A 270 5.06 4.43 -10.40
CA HIS A 270 6.34 4.24 -9.74
C HIS A 270 6.22 3.20 -8.62
N LYS A 271 7.12 2.22 -8.57
CA LYS A 271 7.06 1.16 -7.56
C LYS A 271 7.84 1.54 -6.30
N SER A 272 7.31 1.19 -5.14
CA SER A 272 8.04 1.26 -3.88
C SER A 272 9.02 0.10 -3.71
N LEU A 273 10.25 0.38 -3.28
CA LEU A 273 11.36 -0.60 -3.23
C LEU A 273 11.47 -1.35 -1.88
N TYR A 274 10.41 -1.40 -1.08
CA TYR A 274 10.43 -2.16 0.19
C TYR A 274 10.24 -3.67 -0.02
N SER A 275 9.68 -4.06 -1.17
CA SER A 275 9.43 -5.43 -1.58
C SER A 275 10.47 -5.91 -2.61
N GLU A 276 10.43 -7.20 -2.94
CA GLU A 276 11.23 -7.77 -4.03
C GLU A 276 11.01 -6.97 -5.32
N SER A 277 12.10 -6.71 -6.04
CA SER A 277 12.12 -5.96 -7.29
C SER A 277 12.92 -6.71 -8.34
N PHE A 278 12.49 -6.71 -9.60
CA PHE A 278 13.07 -7.55 -10.66
C PHE A 278 13.59 -6.76 -11.87
N TYR A 279 13.81 -5.46 -11.69
CA TYR A 279 14.32 -4.55 -12.72
C TYR A 279 15.71 -4.93 -13.22
N ALA A 280 15.94 -4.76 -14.51
CA ALA A 280 17.29 -4.73 -15.08
C ALA A 280 18.08 -3.50 -14.55
N PRO A 281 19.42 -3.55 -14.45
CA PRO A 281 20.22 -2.44 -13.95
C PRO A 281 19.94 -1.10 -14.64
N GLU A 282 19.82 -1.12 -15.97
CA GLU A 282 19.64 0.08 -16.80
C GLU A 282 18.25 0.69 -16.62
N GLU A 283 17.24 -0.16 -16.46
CA GLU A 283 15.86 0.27 -16.18
C GLU A 283 15.77 0.85 -14.76
N PHE A 284 16.37 0.16 -13.79
CA PHE A 284 16.44 0.62 -12.41
C PHE A 284 17.10 2.00 -12.30
N GLU A 285 18.20 2.21 -13.04
CA GLU A 285 18.90 3.48 -13.05
C GLU A 285 18.01 4.64 -13.51
N LYS A 286 17.21 4.42 -14.56
CA LYS A 286 16.27 5.42 -15.09
C LYS A 286 15.18 5.78 -14.09
N LEU A 287 14.69 4.80 -13.34
CA LEU A 287 13.57 4.97 -12.41
C LEU A 287 14.00 5.55 -11.06
N TYR A 288 15.16 5.14 -10.53
CA TYR A 288 15.56 5.40 -9.15
C TYR A 288 16.80 6.31 -9.03
N GLY A 289 16.73 7.45 -9.72
CA GLY A 289 17.62 8.61 -9.53
C GLY A 289 18.90 8.64 -10.37
N GLY A 290 19.32 7.52 -10.95
CA GLY A 290 20.44 7.41 -11.87
C GLY A 290 21.68 8.20 -11.47
N GLN A 291 22.10 9.16 -12.33
CA GLN A 291 23.25 10.01 -12.05
C GLN A 291 23.12 10.77 -10.73
N ARG A 292 21.92 11.26 -10.39
CA ARG A 292 21.70 11.97 -9.12
C ARG A 292 21.98 11.07 -7.91
N TYR A 293 21.63 9.78 -7.99
CA TYR A 293 21.96 8.83 -6.93
C TYR A 293 23.47 8.59 -6.85
N ARG A 294 24.17 8.44 -7.99
CA ARG A 294 25.63 8.30 -8.01
C ARG A 294 26.35 9.49 -7.38
N ASP A 295 25.91 10.71 -7.70
CA ASP A 295 26.50 11.93 -7.13
C ASP A 295 26.29 11.99 -5.61
N LEU A 296 25.11 11.59 -5.14
CA LEU A 296 24.84 11.46 -3.70
C LEU A 296 25.74 10.39 -3.07
N LYS A 297 25.88 9.23 -3.70
CA LYS A 297 26.70 8.12 -3.20
C LYS A 297 28.16 8.52 -3.09
N ALA A 298 28.72 9.14 -4.13
CA ALA A 298 30.10 9.63 -4.14
C ALA A 298 30.34 10.68 -3.05
N ARG A 299 29.34 11.53 -2.76
CA ARG A 299 29.48 12.58 -1.75
C ARG A 299 29.33 12.08 -0.31
N TYR A 300 28.42 11.14 -0.05
CA TYR A 300 28.04 10.74 1.32
C TYR A 300 28.55 9.36 1.73
N ASP A 301 29.00 8.54 0.79
CA ASP A 301 29.69 7.26 1.04
C ASP A 301 30.77 7.01 -0.04
N PRO A 302 31.81 7.86 -0.12
CA PRO A 302 32.84 7.80 -1.16
C PRO A 302 33.63 6.49 -1.17
N GLU A 303 33.78 5.86 0.00
CA GLU A 303 34.49 4.59 0.16
C GLU A 303 33.60 3.37 -0.11
N GLY A 304 32.31 3.57 -0.38
CA GLY A 304 31.38 2.48 -0.70
C GLY A 304 31.14 1.51 0.46
N ARG A 305 31.11 2.01 1.71
CA ARG A 305 30.91 1.18 2.91
C ARG A 305 29.52 0.56 2.96
N PHE A 306 28.52 1.24 2.42
CA PHE A 306 27.16 0.73 2.29
C PHE A 306 26.93 0.15 0.90
N LEU A 307 26.06 -0.87 0.82
CA LEU A 307 25.56 -1.37 -0.46
C LEU A 307 24.95 -0.24 -1.32
N THR A 308 24.96 -0.44 -2.63
CA THR A 308 24.19 0.43 -3.53
C THR A 308 22.70 0.16 -3.42
N LEU A 309 21.87 1.12 -3.84
CA LEU A 309 20.43 0.98 -3.84
C LEU A 309 19.99 -0.28 -4.60
N TYR A 310 20.54 -0.50 -5.81
CA TYR A 310 20.28 -1.70 -6.60
C TYR A 310 20.69 -3.01 -5.91
N GLN A 311 21.86 -3.05 -5.27
CA GLN A 311 22.31 -4.24 -4.54
C GLN A 311 21.35 -4.58 -3.40
N LYS A 312 20.84 -3.56 -2.70
CA LYS A 312 19.95 -3.73 -1.56
C LYS A 312 18.52 -4.11 -1.97
N THR A 313 17.97 -3.47 -3.01
CA THR A 313 16.53 -3.57 -3.32
C THR A 313 16.20 -4.55 -4.45
N VAL A 314 17.18 -4.92 -5.28
CA VAL A 314 16.99 -5.88 -6.39
C VAL A 314 17.75 -7.18 -6.14
N ARG A 315 19.00 -7.09 -5.67
CA ARG A 315 19.83 -8.30 -5.42
C ARG A 315 19.66 -8.91 -4.03
N ASN A 316 18.87 -8.29 -3.15
CA ASN A 316 18.61 -8.74 -1.77
C ASN A 316 19.89 -9.12 -1.00
N ARG A 317 20.92 -8.25 -1.09
CA ARG A 317 22.21 -8.43 -0.40
C ARG A 317 22.27 -7.77 0.96
#